data_AF-A0A6N8I284-F1
#
_entry.id   AF-A0A6N8I284-F1
#
_cell.length_a   1.000
_cell.length_b   1.000
_cell.length_c   1.000
_cell.angle_alpha   90.00
_cell.angle_beta   90.00
_cell.angle_gamma   90.00
#
_symmetry.space_group_name_H-M   'P 1'
#
loop_
_entity.id
_entity.type
_entity.pdbx_description
1 polymer ?
#
loop_
_entity_poly.entity_id
_entity_poly.type
_entity_poly.pdbx_seq_one_letter_code
_entity_poly.pdbx_strand_id
1 'polypeptide(L)'
;MATTRLITHHISKGETIAQSLADRFDYGQNPDKTEHGEWLSAYQCEPETADAEFLLSKAQYKSITGREQKKDADILCYQIRQAFLPGEITPEDANRVGYETAMLDEGQTRLFCRHAH
;
A
#
# COMPACT_ATOMS: atom_id res chain seq x y z
N MET A 1 18.68 3.45 11.18
CA MET A 1 18.36 3.51 9.74
C MET A 1 17.42 2.35 9.44
N ALA A 2 16.23 2.63 8.89
CA ALA A 2 15.25 1.59 8.62
C ALA A 2 15.75 0.61 7.55
N THR A 3 15.56 -0.69 7.77
CA THR A 3 15.67 -1.68 6.68
C THR A 3 14.42 -1.53 5.81
N THR A 4 14.62 -1.22 4.53
CA THR A 4 13.52 -0.97 3.58
C THR A 4 13.46 -2.05 2.51
N ARG A 5 12.26 -2.59 2.27
CA ARG A 5 11.99 -3.59 1.22
C ARG A 5 10.83 -3.15 0.34
N LEU A 6 11.03 -3.19 -0.97
CA LEU A 6 9.98 -3.01 -1.98
C LEU A 6 9.42 -4.39 -2.38
N ILE A 7 8.10 -4.53 -2.37
CA ILE A 7 7.39 -5.76 -2.72
C ILE A 7 6.40 -5.45 -3.83
N THR A 8 6.41 -6.22 -4.92
CA THR A 8 5.43 -6.14 -6.00
C THR A 8 4.28 -7.11 -5.73
N HIS A 9 3.05 -6.63 -5.87
CA HIS A 9 1.86 -7.47 -5.77
C HIS A 9 1.26 -7.70 -7.16
N HIS A 10 1.01 -8.96 -7.45
CA HIS A 10 0.32 -9.43 -8.65
C HIS A 10 -1.05 -9.99 -8.28
N ILE A 11 -1.86 -10.30 -9.29
CA ILE A 11 -3.13 -11.02 -9.14
C ILE A 11 -2.82 -12.39 -8.51
N SER A 12 -3.54 -12.77 -7.45
CA SER A 12 -3.40 -14.13 -6.89
C SER A 12 -3.94 -15.17 -7.86
N LYS A 13 -3.43 -16.38 -7.74
CA LYS A 13 -3.93 -17.52 -8.50
C LYS A 13 -5.41 -17.78 -8.18
N GLY A 14 -6.27 -17.61 -9.17
CA GLY A 14 -7.71 -17.90 -9.07
C GLY A 14 -8.58 -16.71 -8.63
N GLU A 15 -7.97 -15.55 -8.35
CA GLU A 15 -8.70 -14.33 -7.96
C GLU A 15 -8.88 -13.36 -9.14
N THR A 16 -9.83 -12.44 -8.97
CA THR A 16 -9.94 -11.22 -9.77
C THR A 16 -8.96 -10.15 -9.25
N ILE A 17 -8.68 -9.11 -10.06
CA ILE A 17 -7.85 -7.97 -9.63
C ILE A 17 -8.42 -7.32 -8.36
N ALA A 18 -9.74 -7.14 -8.31
CA ALA A 18 -10.43 -6.48 -7.21
C ALA A 18 -10.31 -7.29 -5.91
N GLN A 19 -10.62 -8.60 -5.96
CA GLN A 19 -10.43 -9.49 -4.81
C GLN A 19 -8.98 -9.47 -4.35
N SER A 20 -8.04 -9.56 -5.31
CA SER A 20 -6.64 -9.52 -4.96
C SER A 20 -6.30 -8.24 -4.22
N LEU A 21 -6.59 -7.06 -4.75
CA LEU A 21 -6.29 -5.80 -4.05
C LEU A 21 -6.95 -5.73 -2.67
N ALA A 22 -8.24 -6.04 -2.57
CA ALA A 22 -8.98 -6.04 -1.30
C ALA A 22 -8.27 -6.88 -0.23
N ASP A 23 -7.89 -8.14 -0.55
CA ASP A 23 -7.19 -9.00 0.40
C ASP A 23 -5.87 -8.41 0.92
N ARG A 24 -5.13 -7.65 0.09
CA ARG A 24 -3.86 -7.01 0.51
C ARG A 24 -4.13 -5.81 1.40
N PHE A 25 -5.16 -5.03 1.08
CA PHE A 25 -5.55 -3.87 1.86
C PHE A 25 -6.14 -4.28 3.20
N ASP A 26 -7.03 -5.27 3.24
CA ASP A 26 -7.59 -5.84 4.48
C ASP A 26 -6.48 -6.37 5.40
N TYR A 27 -5.49 -7.06 4.84
CA TYR A 27 -4.34 -7.53 5.62
C TYR A 27 -3.52 -6.38 6.20
N GLY A 28 -3.26 -5.34 5.40
CA GLY A 28 -2.47 -4.17 5.81
C GLY A 28 -3.18 -3.28 6.84
N GLN A 29 -4.50 -3.18 6.71
CA GLN A 29 -5.37 -2.35 7.54
C GLN A 29 -5.92 -3.07 8.77
N ASN A 30 -5.51 -4.30 9.00
CA ASN A 30 -6.03 -5.13 10.08
C ASN A 30 -6.01 -4.37 11.43
N PRO A 31 -7.18 -4.14 12.06
CA PRO A 31 -7.29 -3.33 13.27
C PRO A 31 -6.49 -3.90 14.45
N ASP A 32 -6.31 -5.22 14.53
CA ASP A 32 -5.50 -5.87 15.55
C ASP A 32 -4.02 -5.50 15.45
N LYS A 33 -3.59 -5.04 14.27
CA LYS A 33 -2.20 -4.66 13.99
C LYS A 33 -2.01 -3.16 13.86
N THR A 34 -3.07 -2.36 13.82
CA THR A 34 -2.98 -0.92 13.54
C THR A 34 -3.50 -0.07 14.71
N GLU A 35 -3.67 -0.66 15.90
CA GLU A 35 -4.36 -0.04 17.04
C GLU A 35 -5.71 0.53 16.61
N HIS A 36 -6.58 -0.33 16.08
CA HIS A 36 -7.90 0.04 15.57
C HIS A 36 -7.88 1.15 14.50
N GLY A 37 -6.79 1.25 13.74
CA GLY A 37 -6.62 2.24 12.68
C GLY A 37 -5.90 3.52 13.10
N GLU A 38 -5.51 3.68 14.37
CA GLU A 38 -4.72 4.84 14.84
C GLU A 38 -3.42 5.01 14.05
N TRP A 39 -2.80 3.90 13.65
CA TRP A 39 -1.54 3.91 12.90
C TRP A 39 -1.72 3.80 11.37
N LEU A 40 -2.93 4.07 10.88
CA LEU A 40 -3.21 4.21 9.45
C LEU A 40 -3.02 5.66 9.01
N SER A 41 -2.30 5.84 7.91
CA SER A 41 -2.15 7.14 7.28
C SER A 41 -2.24 6.97 5.77
N ALA A 42 -3.01 7.82 5.12
CA ALA A 42 -3.23 7.73 3.69
C ALA A 42 -2.86 9.05 3.02
N TYR A 43 -2.35 8.95 1.80
CA TYR A 43 -2.02 10.11 0.98
C TYR A 43 -2.57 9.89 -0.43
N GLN A 44 -3.37 10.84 -0.90
CA GLN A 44 -4.08 10.74 -2.18
C GLN A 44 -5.03 9.54 -2.29
N CYS A 45 -5.42 8.96 -1.16
CA CYS A 45 -6.52 8.02 -1.07
C CYS A 45 -7.17 8.03 0.31
N GLU A 46 -8.35 7.41 0.41
CA GLU A 46 -8.94 7.06 1.71
C GLU A 46 -8.67 5.58 2.03
N PRO A 47 -8.34 5.21 3.28
CA PRO A 47 -8.11 3.82 3.66
C PRO A 47 -9.27 2.89 3.28
N GLU A 48 -10.51 3.36 3.48
CA GLU A 48 -11.75 2.61 3.24
C GLU A 48 -12.00 2.29 1.76
N THR A 49 -11.42 3.08 0.84
CA THR A 49 -11.63 2.94 -0.61
C THR A 49 -10.34 2.75 -1.39
N ALA A 50 -9.22 2.49 -0.70
CA ALA A 50 -7.90 2.40 -1.31
C ALA A 50 -7.84 1.33 -2.42
N ASP A 51 -8.48 0.18 -2.23
CA ASP A 51 -8.53 -0.88 -3.25
C ASP A 51 -9.23 -0.41 -4.55
N ALA A 52 -10.39 0.24 -4.42
CA ALA A 52 -11.17 0.78 -5.52
C ALA A 52 -10.45 1.95 -6.21
N GLU A 53 -9.78 2.81 -5.45
CA GLU A 53 -9.01 3.93 -5.99
C GLU A 53 -7.77 3.47 -6.77
N PHE A 54 -7.09 2.41 -6.30
CA PHE A 54 -5.99 1.79 -7.05
C PHE A 54 -6.49 1.19 -8.37
N LEU A 55 -7.65 0.53 -8.37
CA LEU A 55 -8.31 0.05 -9.58
C LEU A 55 -8.64 1.20 -10.54
N LEU A 56 -9.16 2.31 -10.01
CA LEU A 56 -9.52 3.49 -10.79
C LEU A 56 -8.28 4.13 -11.43
N SER A 57 -7.22 4.38 -10.66
CA SER A 57 -5.95 4.93 -11.17
C SER A 57 -5.36 4.04 -12.27
N LYS A 58 -5.40 2.72 -12.09
CA LYS A 58 -4.98 1.76 -13.12
C LYS A 58 -5.82 1.84 -14.40
N ALA A 59 -7.15 1.94 -14.26
CA ALA A 59 -8.05 2.10 -15.41
C ALA A 59 -7.80 3.42 -16.14
N GLN A 60 -7.56 4.51 -15.41
CA GLN A 60 -7.20 5.82 -15.97
C GLN A 60 -5.86 5.76 -16.72
N TYR A 61 -4.83 5.15 -16.12
CA TYR A 61 -3.53 4.98 -16.77
C TYR A 61 -3.64 4.18 -18.08
N LYS A 62 -4.43 3.10 -18.09
CA LYS A 62 -4.72 2.35 -19.31
C LYS A 62 -5.44 3.20 -20.35
N SER A 63 -6.43 4.00 -19.93
CA SER A 63 -7.18 4.88 -20.83
C SER A 63 -6.30 5.97 -21.46
N ILE A 64 -5.34 6.52 -20.70
CA ILE A 64 -4.44 7.59 -21.16
C ILE A 64 -3.33 7.03 -22.06
N THR A 65 -2.72 5.91 -21.67
CA THR A 65 -1.50 5.40 -22.31
C THR A 65 -1.75 4.29 -23.33
N GLY A 66 -2.91 3.63 -23.27
CA GLY A 66 -3.21 2.43 -24.05
C GLY A 66 -2.39 1.20 -23.67
N ARG A 67 -1.54 1.29 -22.63
CA ARG A 67 -0.66 0.19 -22.22
C ARG A 67 -1.44 -0.86 -21.44
N GLU A 68 -1.29 -2.12 -21.83
CA GLU A 68 -1.85 -3.28 -21.13
C GLU A 68 -0.74 -4.28 -20.82
N GLN A 69 -0.67 -4.73 -19.56
CA GLN A 69 0.28 -5.75 -19.13
C GLN A 69 -0.36 -7.13 -19.20
N LYS A 70 0.43 -8.16 -19.54
CA LYS A 70 -0.04 -9.56 -19.48
C LYS A 70 -0.38 -9.90 -18.03
N LYS A 71 -1.45 -10.68 -17.81
CA LYS A 71 -1.97 -11.03 -16.48
C LYS A 71 -0.90 -11.45 -15.48
N ASP A 72 0.05 -12.29 -15.88
CA ASP A 72 1.09 -12.82 -14.99
C ASP A 72 2.25 -11.84 -14.72
N ALA A 73 2.40 -10.82 -15.56
CA ALA A 73 3.38 -9.75 -15.40
C ALA A 73 2.73 -8.47 -14.82
N ASP A 74 1.41 -8.48 -14.62
CA ASP A 74 0.67 -7.29 -14.26
C ASP A 74 0.86 -6.97 -12.78
N ILE A 75 1.57 -5.86 -12.51
CA ILE A 75 1.75 -5.34 -11.16
C ILE A 75 0.50 -4.53 -10.81
N LEU A 76 -0.13 -4.90 -9.69
CA LEU A 76 -1.33 -4.22 -9.18
C LEU A 76 -0.95 -3.05 -8.28
N CYS A 77 -0.01 -3.28 -7.37
CA CYS A 77 0.50 -2.27 -6.47
C CYS A 77 1.92 -2.61 -6.00
N TYR A 78 2.59 -1.60 -5.46
CA TYR A 78 3.87 -1.75 -4.77
C TYR A 78 3.64 -1.54 -3.27
N GLN A 79 4.24 -2.40 -2.44
CA GLN A 79 4.27 -2.24 -1.00
C GLN A 79 5.69 -1.95 -0.54
N ILE A 80 5.88 -0.84 0.16
CA ILE A 80 7.12 -0.53 0.87
C ILE A 80 6.97 -1.02 2.31
N ARG A 81 7.92 -1.84 2.78
CA ARG A 81 8.02 -2.22 4.20
C ARG A 81 9.28 -1.63 4.79
N GLN A 82 9.13 -0.86 5.85
CA GLN A 82 10.21 -0.30 6.64
C GLN A 82 10.21 -0.94 8.02
N ALA A 83 11.36 -1.44 8.45
CA ALA A 83 11.56 -2.01 9.77
C ALA A 83 12.66 -1.26 10.52
N PHE A 84 12.41 -0.99 11.79
CA PHE A 84 13.32 -0.31 12.71
C PHE A 84 13.73 -1.26 13.83
N LEU A 85 14.88 -1.04 14.45
CA LEU A 85 15.28 -1.83 15.61
C LEU A 85 14.39 -1.48 16.82
N PRO A 86 14.14 -2.44 17.74
CA PRO A 86 13.40 -2.16 18.96
C PRO A 86 14.01 -1.00 19.75
N GLY A 87 13.20 0.01 20.09
CA GLY A 87 13.63 1.20 20.84
C GLY A 87 14.37 2.27 20.01
N GLU A 88 14.56 2.07 18.70
CA GLU A 88 15.22 3.07 17.83
C GLU A 88 14.32 4.26 17.49
N ILE A 89 13.00 4.04 17.43
CA ILE A 89 12.01 5.04 17.02
C ILE A 89 10.70 4.83 17.76
N THR A 90 9.95 5.90 17.98
CA THR A 90 8.60 5.85 18.53
C THR A 90 7.61 5.35 17.48
N PRO A 91 6.46 4.79 17.90
CA PRO A 91 5.34 4.51 17.02
C PRO A 91 4.95 5.65 16.07
N GLU A 92 4.85 6.85 16.63
CA GLU A 92 4.45 8.08 15.97
C GLU A 92 5.49 8.50 14.92
N ASP A 93 6.77 8.50 15.28
CA ASP A 93 7.84 8.85 14.35
C ASP A 93 7.97 7.81 13.22
N ALA A 94 7.76 6.52 13.52
CA ALA A 94 7.76 5.48 12.50
C ALA A 94 6.60 5.67 11.50
N ASN A 95 5.42 6.05 11.98
CA ASN A 95 4.29 6.38 11.11
C ASN A 95 4.58 7.63 10.26
N ARG A 96 5.11 8.70 10.88
CA ARG A 96 5.51 9.92 10.18
C ARG A 96 6.54 9.68 9.08
N VAL A 97 7.60 8.91 9.36
CA VAL A 97 8.62 8.54 8.35
C VAL A 97 7.99 7.77 7.19
N GLY A 98 7.05 6.88 7.49
CA GLY A 98 6.28 6.15 6.48
C GLY A 98 5.46 7.08 5.59
N TYR A 99 4.77 8.05 6.20
CA TYR A 99 4.00 9.06 5.49
C TYR A 99 4.87 9.98 4.63
N GLU A 100 6.00 10.46 5.15
CA GLU A 100 6.98 11.25 4.39
C GLU A 100 7.55 10.46 3.20
N THR A 101 7.86 9.18 3.42
CA THR A 101 8.29 8.27 2.35
C THR A 101 7.21 8.14 1.28
N ALA A 102 5.94 8.03 1.69
CA ALA A 102 4.83 8.02 0.77
C ALA A 102 4.76 9.32 -0.03
N MET A 103 4.97 10.50 0.55
CA MET A 103 4.91 11.78 -0.20
C MET A 103 6.01 11.95 -1.25
N LEU A 104 7.19 11.36 -1.05
CA LEU A 104 8.34 11.49 -1.96
C LEU A 104 8.22 10.69 -3.25
N ASP A 105 7.41 9.63 -3.26
CA ASP A 105 7.13 8.88 -4.48
C ASP A 105 6.27 9.73 -5.45
N GLU A 106 6.28 9.46 -6.76
CA GLU A 106 5.45 10.18 -7.76
C GLU A 106 4.24 9.38 -8.29
N GLY A 107 4.00 8.16 -7.79
CA GLY A 107 2.74 7.43 -7.95
C GLY A 107 1.46 8.17 -7.51
N GLN A 108 0.29 7.70 -7.96
CA GLN A 108 -1.00 8.43 -7.84
C GLN A 108 -1.85 8.08 -6.60
N THR A 109 -1.61 6.94 -5.94
CA THR A 109 -2.49 6.44 -4.86
C THR A 109 -1.66 5.69 -3.84
N ARG A 110 -1.79 6.01 -2.54
CA ARG A 110 -0.90 5.47 -1.49
C ARG A 110 -1.59 5.28 -0.15
N LEU A 111 -1.54 4.04 0.33
CA LEU A 111 -1.90 3.71 1.71
C LEU A 111 -0.67 3.30 2.50
N PHE A 112 -0.48 3.90 3.67
CA PHE A 112 0.55 3.51 4.62
C PHE A 112 -0.08 2.93 5.89
N CYS A 113 0.44 1.78 6.30
CA CYS A 113 0.00 1.09 7.51
C CYS A 113 1.24 0.77 8.35
N ARG A 114 1.32 1.33 9.56
CA ARG A 114 2.27 0.83 10.56
C ARG A 114 1.61 -0.31 11.34
N HIS A 115 2.37 -1.39 11.50
CA HIS A 115 1.98 -2.50 12.36
C HIS A 115 2.51 -2.24 13.78
N ALA A 116 1.62 -2.22 14.78
CA ALA A 116 1.97 -2.25 16.19
C ALA A 116 2.56 -3.64 16.51
N HIS A 117 3.77 -3.64 17.08
CA HIS A 117 4.43 -4.81 17.64
C HIS A 117 4.66 -4.57 19.12
#